data_AF-A0A6A3IC37-F1
#
_entry.id   AF-A0A6A3IC37-F1
#
_cell.length_a   1.000
_cell.length_b   1.000
_cell.length_c   1.000
_cell.angle_alpha   90.00
_cell.angle_beta   90.00
_cell.angle_gamma   90.00
#
_symmetry.space_group_name_H-M   'P 1'
#
loop_
_entity.id
_entity.type
_entity.pdbx_description
1 polymer ?
#
loop_
_entity_poly.entity_id
_entity_poly.type
_entity_poly.pdbx_seq_one_letter_code
_entity_poly.pdbx_strand_id
1 'polypeptide(L)'
;MKLVWSVGVFALVVGVVAGGLGSGKGTPGSMPTVVSLYDSCSQPASSVIITRELECSLDDAQTCQSTGVVATNCTNYVSGSDTSGAISEAFGDHPHLIVEEYDPSAMYCGDNNGVLNVTGYLLDDKCHVNRDGTASTKMTLGRSLTIAKYSDPNCERVVSEEEVPYGDPYDRAYANNATRYLYSGSTPSMSAVTVYEDSSCSTTPVKLTVAQGFVCEAERDPSSGNCRPDDNSHYSVLSCTDDYKHLAAAVFGADTPYVVVEEFLNHFCDNRVDLATVYIMDNTCHTNTDDATSFSGTLTSDGFAIITTYGGANCELARSSTDFTKRSEMCLPQRDCADGYIHGWAKRFSIGGIEGPLSEGQMTSMAIYDGGSCSAPAATLSYTREFTCTPRIRSSNSNNSASTANSTCEFNGVVNLLTDCTYYYLGWDTSGSITNAFGEYGDHPYLIVEEGV
;
A
#
# COMPACT_ATOMS: atom_id res chain seq x y z
N MET A 1 -28.51 -53.12 -23.18
CA MET A 1 -27.13 -52.86 -23.62
C MET A 1 -26.34 -52.41 -22.40
N LYS A 2 -25.19 -53.05 -22.16
CA LYS A 2 -24.46 -53.01 -20.89
C LYS A 2 -23.91 -51.61 -20.58
N LEU A 3 -24.35 -51.04 -19.46
CA LEU A 3 -23.62 -49.99 -18.74
C LEU A 3 -22.41 -50.62 -18.04
N VAL A 4 -21.25 -49.95 -18.11
CA VAL A 4 -20.10 -50.21 -17.25
C VAL A 4 -19.78 -48.89 -16.55
N TRP A 5 -20.03 -48.84 -15.25
CA TRP A 5 -19.57 -47.79 -14.35
C TRP A 5 -18.21 -48.23 -13.80
N SER A 6 -17.18 -47.39 -13.97
CA SER A 6 -15.93 -47.53 -13.20
C SER A 6 -16.00 -46.55 -12.04
N VAL A 7 -16.38 -47.07 -10.88
CA VAL A 7 -16.29 -46.40 -9.59
C VAL A 7 -14.84 -46.52 -9.12
N GLY A 8 -14.10 -45.43 -9.17
CA GLY A 8 -12.79 -45.32 -8.51
C GLY A 8 -12.99 -45.21 -7.00
N VAL A 9 -12.74 -46.30 -6.29
CA VAL A 9 -12.78 -46.38 -4.83
C VAL A 9 -11.57 -45.63 -4.27
N PHE A 10 -11.77 -44.44 -3.69
CA PHE A 10 -10.83 -43.89 -2.73
C PHE A 10 -11.05 -44.63 -1.39
N ALA A 11 -10.12 -45.51 -1.04
CA ALA A 11 -10.10 -46.14 0.27
C ALA A 11 -9.61 -45.12 1.31
N LEU A 12 -10.56 -44.42 1.93
CA LEU A 12 -10.32 -43.71 3.18
C LEU A 12 -10.25 -44.77 4.29
N VAL A 13 -9.04 -45.14 4.73
CA VAL A 13 -8.87 -45.94 5.94
C VAL A 13 -9.12 -45.03 7.14
N VAL A 14 -10.38 -44.96 7.59
CA VAL A 14 -10.73 -44.33 8.87
C VAL A 14 -10.34 -45.28 9.99
N GLY A 15 -9.14 -45.09 10.53
CA GLY A 15 -8.77 -45.66 11.82
C GLY A 15 -9.54 -44.95 12.92
N VAL A 16 -10.63 -45.55 13.40
CA VAL A 16 -11.30 -45.14 14.64
C VAL A 16 -10.37 -45.48 15.81
N VAL A 17 -9.75 -44.48 16.44
CA VAL A 17 -9.15 -44.65 17.76
C VAL A 17 -10.06 -44.02 18.80
N ALA A 18 -10.73 -44.89 19.55
CA ALA A 18 -11.55 -44.54 20.70
C ALA A 18 -10.71 -43.78 21.74
N GLY A 19 -11.28 -42.69 22.26
CA GLY A 19 -10.67 -41.89 23.33
C GLY A 19 -10.45 -42.71 24.59
N GLY A 20 -9.18 -42.87 24.95
CA GLY A 20 -8.73 -43.32 26.26
C GLY A 20 -7.91 -42.21 26.91
N LEU A 21 -8.45 -41.61 27.96
CA LEU A 21 -7.72 -40.73 28.88
C LEU A 21 -6.57 -41.51 29.52
N GLY A 22 -5.33 -41.13 29.20
CA GLY A 22 -4.13 -41.70 29.82
C GLY A 22 -2.92 -40.80 29.60
N SER A 23 -2.52 -40.06 30.64
CA SER A 23 -1.25 -39.36 30.71
C SER A 23 -0.09 -40.34 30.56
N GLY A 24 0.65 -40.28 29.45
CA GLY A 24 1.83 -41.10 29.24
C GLY A 24 2.61 -40.65 28.00
N LYS A 25 3.88 -40.28 28.23
CA LYS A 25 5.01 -40.14 27.28
C LYS A 25 4.67 -39.78 25.83
N GLY A 26 4.98 -38.55 25.44
CA GLY A 26 4.87 -38.05 24.07
C GLY A 26 5.44 -39.01 23.03
N THR A 27 4.57 -39.47 22.16
CA THR A 27 4.91 -40.02 20.83
C THR A 27 5.65 -38.96 20.02
N PRO A 28 6.59 -39.33 19.14
CA PRO A 28 7.17 -38.38 18.18
C PRO A 28 6.01 -37.82 17.35
N GLY A 29 5.79 -36.51 17.41
CA GLY A 29 4.85 -35.86 16.49
C GLY A 29 5.36 -36.02 15.07
N SER A 30 4.46 -36.33 14.13
CA SER A 30 4.72 -36.30 12.69
C SER A 30 5.40 -34.98 12.31
N MET A 31 6.66 -35.03 11.85
CA MET A 31 7.35 -33.85 11.35
C MET A 31 6.94 -33.59 9.89
N PRO A 32 6.63 -32.34 9.50
CA PRO A 32 6.38 -31.98 8.11
C PRO A 32 7.55 -32.35 7.18
N THR A 33 7.21 -32.88 5.99
CA THR A 33 8.15 -33.13 4.89
C THR A 33 8.14 -31.94 3.94
N VAL A 34 9.33 -31.45 3.59
CA VAL A 34 9.54 -30.41 2.57
C VAL A 34 9.97 -31.07 1.27
N VAL A 35 9.41 -30.64 0.14
CA VAL A 35 9.73 -31.10 -1.22
C VAL A 35 10.03 -29.85 -2.05
N SER A 36 11.30 -29.65 -2.43
CA SER A 36 11.71 -28.55 -3.31
C SER A 36 11.92 -29.06 -4.73
N LEU A 37 11.32 -28.38 -5.72
CA LEU A 37 11.38 -28.73 -7.14
C LEU A 37 12.29 -27.74 -7.89
N TYR A 38 13.29 -28.24 -8.60
CA TYR A 38 14.24 -27.42 -9.36
C TYR A 38 14.21 -27.75 -10.85
N ASP A 39 14.11 -26.72 -11.69
CA ASP A 39 14.33 -26.87 -13.14
C ASP A 39 15.80 -27.20 -13.41
N SER A 40 16.72 -26.56 -12.67
CA SER A 40 18.14 -26.92 -12.61
C SER A 40 18.76 -26.55 -11.26
N CYS A 41 19.76 -27.29 -10.79
CA CYS A 41 20.41 -27.06 -9.49
C CYS A 41 21.19 -25.74 -9.36
N SER A 42 21.36 -25.01 -10.46
CA SER A 42 22.01 -23.69 -10.50
C SER A 42 21.00 -22.53 -10.56
N GLN A 43 19.72 -22.82 -10.45
CA GLN A 43 18.61 -21.86 -10.45
C GLN A 43 17.82 -22.01 -9.15
N PRO A 44 17.07 -20.98 -8.73
CA PRO A 44 16.12 -21.14 -7.62
C PRO A 44 15.12 -22.26 -7.93
N ALA A 45 14.57 -22.86 -6.87
CA ALA A 45 13.47 -23.80 -6.99
C ALA A 45 12.28 -23.11 -7.66
N SER A 46 11.57 -23.85 -8.51
CA SER A 46 10.31 -23.40 -9.11
C SER A 46 9.17 -23.42 -8.11
N SER A 47 9.18 -24.39 -7.20
CA SER A 47 8.23 -24.49 -6.10
C SER A 47 8.78 -25.28 -4.91
N VAL A 48 8.19 -25.03 -3.75
CA VAL A 48 8.44 -25.76 -2.50
C VAL A 48 7.10 -26.21 -1.95
N ILE A 49 6.93 -27.49 -1.67
CA ILE A 49 5.72 -28.05 -1.10
C ILE A 49 6.04 -28.56 0.30
N ILE A 50 5.26 -28.18 1.31
CA ILE A 50 5.36 -28.71 2.66
C ILE A 50 4.03 -29.38 3.01
N THR A 51 4.12 -30.67 3.32
CA THR A 51 2.98 -31.50 3.68
C THR A 51 3.22 -32.20 5.01
N ARG A 52 2.15 -32.44 5.77
CA ARG A 52 2.21 -33.27 6.97
C ARG A 52 2.15 -34.74 6.57
N GLU A 53 3.30 -35.39 6.43
CA GLU A 53 3.38 -36.85 6.30
C GLU A 53 3.53 -37.51 7.68
N LEU A 54 3.01 -38.73 7.83
CA LEU A 54 2.99 -39.45 9.11
C LEU A 54 4.39 -39.87 9.57
N GLU A 55 5.31 -40.06 8.63
CA GLU A 55 6.71 -40.43 8.85
C GLU A 55 7.57 -39.54 7.94
N CYS A 56 8.54 -38.83 8.53
CA CYS A 56 9.56 -38.11 7.76
C CYS A 56 10.85 -38.92 7.79
N SER A 57 11.26 -39.46 6.64
CA SER A 57 12.50 -40.22 6.50
C SER A 57 13.61 -39.31 5.99
N LEU A 58 14.65 -39.10 6.81
CA LEU A 58 15.87 -38.37 6.42
C LEU A 58 16.68 -39.12 5.35
N ASP A 59 16.39 -40.40 5.11
CA ASP A 59 17.17 -41.25 4.19
C ASP A 59 16.88 -40.94 2.71
N ASP A 60 15.85 -40.15 2.40
CA ASP A 60 15.49 -39.73 1.03
C ASP A 60 16.03 -38.34 0.65
N ALA A 61 16.86 -37.69 1.48
CA ALA A 61 17.43 -36.37 1.18
C ALA A 61 18.37 -36.43 -0.03
N GLN A 62 17.82 -36.34 -1.23
CA GLN A 62 18.61 -36.17 -2.45
C GLN A 62 19.18 -34.75 -2.51
N THR A 63 20.51 -34.66 -2.48
CA THR A 63 21.22 -33.45 -2.88
C THR A 63 21.00 -33.20 -4.37
N CYS A 64 20.77 -31.96 -4.76
CA CYS A 64 20.50 -31.60 -6.16
C CYS A 64 21.72 -31.95 -7.04
N GLN A 65 21.61 -33.00 -7.88
CA GLN A 65 22.71 -33.49 -8.72
C GLN A 65 22.47 -33.27 -10.24
N SER A 66 21.26 -32.91 -10.69
CA SER A 66 20.95 -32.50 -12.08
C SER A 66 19.52 -31.89 -12.22
N THR A 67 19.05 -31.59 -13.44
CA THR A 67 17.73 -30.98 -13.76
C THR A 67 16.54 -31.86 -13.35
N GLY A 68 15.49 -31.28 -12.75
CA GLY A 68 14.26 -31.99 -12.36
C GLY A 68 14.32 -32.72 -11.00
N VAL A 69 15.22 -32.32 -10.11
CA VAL A 69 15.46 -33.01 -8.83
C VAL A 69 14.55 -32.50 -7.71
N VAL A 70 14.10 -33.45 -6.88
CA VAL A 70 13.37 -33.24 -5.64
C VAL A 70 14.35 -33.27 -4.48
N ALA A 71 14.47 -32.18 -3.72
CA ALA A 71 15.15 -32.20 -2.42
C ALA A 71 14.12 -32.38 -1.31
N THR A 72 14.29 -33.41 -0.49
CA THR A 72 13.40 -33.74 0.64
C THR A 72 14.09 -33.51 1.97
N ASN A 73 13.44 -32.77 2.88
CA ASN A 73 13.93 -32.51 4.24
C ASN A 73 12.79 -32.56 5.26
N CYS A 74 13.12 -32.82 6.52
CA CYS A 74 12.17 -32.72 7.64
C CYS A 74 12.30 -31.33 8.28
N THR A 75 11.21 -30.59 8.40
CA THR A 75 11.23 -29.26 9.02
C THR A 75 10.06 -29.06 9.96
N ASN A 76 10.19 -28.12 10.89
CA ASN A 76 9.03 -27.53 11.54
C ASN A 76 8.65 -26.26 10.79
N TYR A 77 7.41 -26.22 10.30
CA TYR A 77 6.86 -25.05 9.65
C TYR A 77 6.10 -24.18 10.66
N VAL A 78 6.38 -22.88 10.63
CA VAL A 78 5.73 -21.86 11.44
C VAL A 78 5.46 -20.65 10.55
N SER A 79 4.19 -20.46 10.17
CA SER A 79 3.64 -19.28 9.48
C SER A 79 4.62 -18.57 8.53
N GLY A 80 4.81 -19.08 7.32
CA GLY A 80 5.73 -18.51 6.32
C GLY A 80 7.22 -18.80 6.52
N SER A 81 7.60 -19.47 7.61
CA SER A 81 9.00 -19.80 7.91
C SER A 81 9.17 -21.27 8.27
N ASP A 82 10.36 -21.80 8.02
CA ASP A 82 10.69 -23.18 8.35
C ASP A 82 12.02 -23.24 9.12
N THR A 83 12.12 -24.14 10.10
CA THR A 83 13.31 -24.22 10.98
C THR A 83 14.57 -24.71 10.27
N SER A 84 14.43 -25.39 9.14
CA SER A 84 15.57 -25.87 8.35
C SER A 84 16.13 -24.80 7.41
N GLY A 85 15.41 -23.70 7.19
CA GLY A 85 15.75 -22.71 6.16
C GLY A 85 15.55 -23.22 4.74
N ALA A 86 14.79 -24.31 4.54
CA ALA A 86 14.61 -24.95 3.24
C ALA A 86 13.93 -24.03 2.22
N ILE A 87 12.97 -23.20 2.65
CA ILE A 87 12.33 -22.21 1.78
C ILE A 87 13.37 -21.17 1.34
N SER A 88 14.16 -20.64 2.27
CA SER A 88 15.20 -19.66 1.96
C SER A 88 16.33 -20.22 1.10
N GLU A 89 16.73 -21.48 1.31
CA GLU A 89 17.74 -22.14 0.46
C GLU A 89 17.20 -22.42 -0.95
N ALA A 90 15.92 -22.74 -1.06
CA ALA A 90 15.28 -23.05 -2.33
C ALA A 90 15.13 -21.83 -3.23
N PHE A 91 14.62 -20.71 -2.69
CA PHE A 91 14.39 -19.50 -3.48
C PHE A 91 15.57 -18.52 -3.47
N GLY A 92 16.44 -18.58 -2.46
CA GLY A 92 17.47 -17.56 -2.23
C GLY A 92 16.82 -16.18 -2.02
N ASP A 93 17.37 -15.16 -2.70
CA ASP A 93 16.87 -13.79 -2.66
C ASP A 93 15.75 -13.51 -3.68
N HIS A 94 15.27 -14.53 -4.40
CA HIS A 94 14.26 -14.34 -5.45
C HIS A 94 12.86 -14.17 -4.83
N PRO A 95 12.03 -13.29 -5.40
CA PRO A 95 10.67 -13.09 -4.94
C PRO A 95 9.85 -14.37 -5.11
N HIS A 96 9.11 -14.73 -4.06
CA HIS A 96 8.27 -15.91 -4.04
C HIS A 96 6.98 -15.65 -3.25
N LEU A 97 5.92 -16.37 -3.62
CA LEU A 97 4.65 -16.38 -2.90
C LEU A 97 4.49 -17.70 -2.16
N ILE A 98 4.27 -17.64 -0.85
CA ILE A 98 3.86 -18.78 -0.03
C ILE A 98 2.34 -18.75 0.11
N VAL A 99 1.73 -19.89 -0.19
CA VAL A 99 0.29 -20.15 -0.05
C VAL A 99 0.11 -21.18 1.06
N GLU A 100 -0.53 -20.76 2.15
CA GLU A 100 -0.89 -21.62 3.28
C GLU A 100 -2.36 -22.02 3.16
N GLU A 101 -2.62 -23.33 3.11
CA GLU A 101 -3.96 -23.90 3.16
C GLU A 101 -4.25 -24.39 4.58
N TYR A 102 -5.32 -23.89 5.17
CA TYR A 102 -5.77 -24.19 6.53
C TYR A 102 -6.97 -25.14 6.52
N ASP A 103 -7.12 -25.90 7.60
CA ASP A 103 -8.36 -26.60 7.89
C ASP A 103 -9.50 -25.58 8.00
N PRO A 104 -10.58 -25.69 7.19
CA PRO A 104 -11.72 -24.77 7.26
C PRO A 104 -12.44 -24.77 8.62
N SER A 105 -12.22 -25.80 9.45
CA SER A 105 -12.71 -25.87 10.82
C SER A 105 -11.83 -25.12 11.83
N ALA A 106 -10.63 -24.70 11.43
CA ALA A 106 -9.78 -23.84 12.23
C ALA A 106 -10.42 -22.45 12.40
N MET A 107 -10.40 -21.94 13.62
CA MET A 107 -11.13 -20.71 13.97
C MET A 107 -10.41 -19.43 13.54
N TYR A 108 -9.11 -19.50 13.19
CA TYR A 108 -8.29 -18.35 12.81
C TYR A 108 -7.06 -18.72 11.95
N CYS A 109 -6.74 -17.85 10.98
CA CYS A 109 -5.62 -17.98 10.06
C CYS A 109 -4.31 -17.55 10.74
N GLY A 110 -3.35 -18.47 10.89
CA GLY A 110 -2.11 -18.22 11.65
C GLY A 110 -1.94 -19.13 12.87
N ASP A 111 -2.91 -19.99 13.17
CA ASP A 111 -2.67 -21.14 14.05
C ASP A 111 -1.82 -22.17 13.30
N ASN A 112 -0.54 -22.29 13.67
CA ASN A 112 0.40 -23.23 13.07
C ASN A 112 -0.11 -24.69 13.12
N ASN A 113 -1.03 -25.01 14.02
CA ASN A 113 -1.62 -26.35 14.13
C ASN A 113 -2.73 -26.60 13.08
N GLY A 114 -3.29 -25.54 12.50
CA GLY A 114 -4.35 -25.61 11.49
C GLY A 114 -3.85 -25.63 10.04
N VAL A 115 -2.56 -25.43 9.79
CA VAL A 115 -1.98 -25.49 8.43
C VAL A 115 -1.96 -26.94 7.95
N LEU A 116 -2.67 -27.20 6.85
CA LEU A 116 -2.74 -28.48 6.16
C LEU A 116 -1.61 -28.64 5.14
N ASN A 117 -1.50 -27.67 4.22
CA ASN A 117 -0.51 -27.67 3.15
C ASN A 117 0.12 -26.29 3.03
N VAL A 118 1.37 -26.26 2.59
CA VAL A 118 2.07 -25.03 2.20
C VAL A 118 2.64 -25.24 0.82
N THR A 119 2.43 -24.27 -0.07
CA THR A 119 3.12 -24.24 -1.36
C THR A 119 3.79 -22.89 -1.56
N GLY A 120 5.11 -22.88 -1.74
CA GLY A 120 5.87 -21.75 -2.22
C GLY A 120 5.99 -21.79 -3.74
N TYR A 121 5.78 -20.66 -4.40
CA TYR A 121 5.94 -20.50 -5.85
C TYR A 121 6.95 -19.40 -6.15
N LEU A 122 7.89 -19.69 -7.05
CA LEU A 122 8.77 -18.67 -7.60
C LEU A 122 7.95 -17.69 -8.45
N LEU A 123 8.24 -16.39 -8.31
CA LEU A 123 7.57 -15.33 -9.07
C LEU A 123 8.45 -14.88 -10.24
N ASP A 124 8.41 -15.61 -11.35
CA ASP A 124 9.26 -15.35 -12.53
C ASP A 124 8.52 -15.35 -13.89
N ASP A 125 7.18 -15.42 -13.87
CA ASP A 125 6.31 -15.46 -15.05
C ASP A 125 6.55 -16.65 -15.99
N LYS A 126 7.22 -17.71 -15.51
CA LYS A 126 7.45 -18.94 -16.28
C LYS A 126 6.47 -20.05 -15.90
N CYS A 127 6.34 -20.98 -16.84
CA CYS A 127 5.61 -22.21 -16.62
C CYS A 127 6.53 -23.20 -15.89
N HIS A 128 6.06 -23.72 -14.76
CA HIS A 128 6.79 -24.70 -13.97
C HIS A 128 6.01 -26.01 -13.87
N VAL A 129 6.68 -27.10 -14.23
CA VAL A 129 6.09 -28.45 -14.22
C VAL A 129 5.99 -28.95 -12.78
N ASN A 130 4.92 -29.68 -12.46
CA ASN A 130 4.77 -30.33 -11.17
C ASN A 130 5.73 -31.54 -11.04
N ARG A 131 5.86 -32.06 -9.82
CA ARG A 131 6.69 -33.24 -9.50
C ARG A 131 6.47 -34.44 -10.43
N ASP A 132 5.23 -34.70 -10.80
CA ASP A 132 4.85 -35.88 -11.58
C ASP A 132 5.06 -35.71 -13.09
N GLY A 133 5.43 -34.50 -13.56
CA GLY A 133 5.62 -34.23 -14.98
C GLY A 133 4.32 -34.18 -15.80
N THR A 134 3.17 -34.12 -15.15
CA THR A 134 1.84 -34.28 -15.78
C THR A 134 1.00 -33.01 -15.79
N ALA A 135 1.32 -32.07 -14.91
CA ALA A 135 0.63 -30.80 -14.75
C ALA A 135 1.67 -29.68 -14.59
N SER A 136 1.22 -28.44 -14.65
CA SER A 136 2.09 -27.29 -14.43
C SER A 136 1.34 -26.14 -13.77
N THR A 137 2.13 -25.18 -13.32
CA THR A 137 1.66 -23.96 -12.69
C THR A 137 2.39 -22.77 -13.31
N LYS A 138 1.68 -21.66 -13.53
CA LYS A 138 2.26 -20.39 -13.96
C LYS A 138 1.79 -19.27 -13.05
N MET A 139 2.74 -18.42 -12.64
CA MET A 139 2.50 -17.21 -11.86
C MET A 139 2.60 -16.00 -12.77
N THR A 140 1.48 -15.40 -13.15
CA THR A 140 1.50 -14.19 -13.98
C THR A 140 1.49 -12.96 -13.07
N LEU A 141 2.59 -12.20 -13.08
CA LEU A 141 2.71 -11.00 -12.25
C LEU A 141 1.90 -9.86 -12.88
N GLY A 142 1.50 -8.88 -12.09
CA GLY A 142 0.81 -7.67 -12.58
C GLY A 142 0.44 -6.78 -11.40
N ARG A 143 -0.61 -5.98 -11.54
CA ARG A 143 -1.25 -5.31 -10.38
C ARG A 143 -1.71 -6.32 -9.34
N SER A 144 -2.30 -7.41 -9.82
CA SER A 144 -2.58 -8.61 -9.05
C SER A 144 -1.68 -9.74 -9.56
N LEU A 145 -1.49 -10.77 -8.75
CA LEU A 145 -0.84 -12.00 -9.15
C LEU A 145 -1.90 -13.01 -9.59
N THR A 146 -1.76 -13.60 -10.77
CA THR A 146 -2.60 -14.72 -11.19
C THR A 146 -1.88 -16.04 -10.98
N ILE A 147 -2.48 -16.91 -10.17
CA ILE A 147 -2.06 -18.31 -9.95
C ILE A 147 -2.86 -19.19 -10.93
N ALA A 148 -2.23 -19.63 -12.01
CA ALA A 148 -2.86 -20.51 -13.00
C ALA A 148 -2.33 -21.94 -12.87
N LYS A 149 -3.23 -22.92 -12.73
CA LYS A 149 -2.92 -24.37 -12.73
C LYS A 149 -3.38 -25.01 -14.01
N TYR A 150 -2.60 -25.93 -14.54
CA TYR A 150 -2.80 -26.55 -15.85
C TYR A 150 -2.80 -28.07 -15.75
N SER A 151 -3.53 -28.73 -16.65
CA SER A 151 -3.66 -30.20 -16.71
C SER A 151 -2.61 -30.88 -17.59
N ASP A 152 -1.62 -30.11 -18.04
CA ASP A 152 -0.52 -30.51 -18.89
C ASP A 152 0.77 -29.84 -18.38
N PRO A 153 1.95 -30.33 -18.77
CA PRO A 153 3.22 -29.78 -18.29
C PRO A 153 3.64 -28.45 -18.97
N ASN A 154 2.98 -28.00 -20.03
CA ASN A 154 3.43 -26.88 -20.86
C ASN A 154 2.59 -25.60 -20.67
N CYS A 155 1.68 -25.59 -19.69
CA CYS A 155 0.76 -24.48 -19.43
C CYS A 155 -0.16 -24.14 -20.61
N GLU A 156 -0.70 -25.15 -21.29
CA GLU A 156 -1.61 -24.94 -22.45
C GLU A 156 -3.10 -25.12 -22.09
N ARG A 157 -3.41 -25.95 -21.09
CA ARG A 157 -4.77 -26.37 -20.73
C ARG A 157 -5.10 -26.00 -19.29
N VAL A 158 -5.54 -24.76 -19.12
CA VAL A 158 -5.96 -24.16 -17.84
C VAL A 158 -7.03 -25.04 -17.17
N VAL A 159 -6.84 -25.31 -15.88
CA VAL A 159 -7.77 -26.02 -15.01
C VAL A 159 -8.44 -25.06 -14.03
N SER A 160 -7.65 -24.15 -13.45
CA SER A 160 -8.13 -23.14 -12.52
C SER A 160 -7.21 -21.93 -12.55
N GLU A 161 -7.79 -20.77 -12.29
CA GLU A 161 -7.08 -19.51 -12.09
C GLU A 161 -7.61 -18.86 -10.81
N GLU A 162 -6.70 -18.28 -10.06
CA GLU A 162 -6.99 -17.49 -8.88
C GLU A 162 -6.21 -16.19 -8.95
N GLU A 163 -6.87 -15.08 -8.63
CA GLU A 163 -6.25 -13.77 -8.57
C GLU A 163 -5.95 -13.42 -7.12
N VAL A 164 -4.72 -13.02 -6.85
CA VAL A 164 -4.23 -12.56 -5.55
C VAL A 164 -3.92 -11.08 -5.68
N PRO A 165 -4.79 -10.18 -5.17
CA PRO A 165 -4.49 -8.76 -5.06
C PRO A 165 -3.17 -8.50 -4.32
N TYR A 166 -2.48 -7.42 -4.66
CA TYR A 166 -1.20 -7.09 -4.01
C TYR A 166 -1.29 -6.92 -2.48
N GLY A 167 -2.46 -6.53 -1.96
CA GLY A 167 -2.68 -6.37 -0.53
C GLY A 167 -2.82 -7.66 0.26
N ASP A 168 -3.33 -8.72 -0.37
CA ASP A 168 -3.70 -9.96 0.31
C ASP A 168 -2.53 -10.64 1.04
N PRO A 169 -1.30 -10.70 0.48
CA PRO A 169 -0.16 -11.28 1.18
C PRO A 169 0.28 -10.55 2.45
N TYR A 170 -0.22 -9.33 2.66
CA TYR A 170 0.06 -8.51 3.83
C TYR A 170 -1.10 -8.47 4.82
N ASP A 171 -2.27 -8.99 4.42
CA ASP A 171 -3.40 -9.16 5.32
C ASP A 171 -3.22 -10.42 6.18
N ARG A 172 -3.77 -10.38 7.40
CA ARG A 172 -3.91 -11.53 8.29
C ARG A 172 -5.25 -12.23 8.11
N ALA A 173 -6.18 -11.64 7.36
CA ALA A 173 -7.47 -12.24 7.03
C ALA A 173 -7.33 -13.38 6.00
N TYR A 174 -8.35 -14.24 5.95
CA TYR A 174 -8.44 -15.27 4.92
C TYR A 174 -8.84 -14.65 3.59
N ALA A 175 -8.21 -15.06 2.50
CA ALA A 175 -8.72 -14.73 1.16
C ALA A 175 -10.06 -15.44 0.85
N ASN A 176 -10.31 -16.60 1.48
CA ASN A 176 -11.47 -17.47 1.19
C ASN A 176 -11.88 -18.38 2.37
N ASN A 177 -11.67 -17.94 3.62
CA ASN A 177 -11.84 -18.71 4.87
C ASN A 177 -10.94 -19.96 5.05
N ALA A 178 -10.00 -20.23 4.14
CA ALA A 178 -9.06 -21.35 4.29
C ALA A 178 -7.64 -21.05 3.78
N THR A 179 -7.44 -20.03 2.94
CA THR A 179 -6.16 -19.72 2.32
C THR A 179 -5.58 -18.42 2.84
N ARG A 180 -4.27 -18.42 3.07
CA ARG A 180 -3.48 -17.23 3.36
C ARG A 180 -2.28 -17.12 2.41
N TYR A 181 -2.03 -15.89 2.00
CA TYR A 181 -0.94 -15.52 1.12
C TYR A 181 0.18 -14.85 1.91
N LEU A 182 1.42 -15.08 1.51
CA LEU A 182 2.60 -14.54 2.15
C LEU A 182 3.64 -14.24 1.06
N TYR A 183 3.91 -12.96 0.83
CA TYR A 183 4.90 -12.53 -0.14
C TYR A 183 6.26 -12.36 0.54
N SER A 184 7.30 -12.91 -0.09
CA SER A 184 8.68 -12.78 0.36
C SER A 184 9.53 -12.29 -0.80
N GLY A 185 10.23 -11.18 -0.60
CA GLY A 185 11.03 -10.51 -1.61
C GLY A 185 11.06 -9.00 -1.39
N SER A 186 11.90 -8.30 -2.16
CA SER A 186 11.86 -6.83 -2.21
C SER A 186 10.51 -6.36 -2.75
N THR A 187 10.01 -5.23 -2.25
CA THR A 187 8.83 -4.60 -2.81
C THR A 187 9.16 -4.09 -4.22
N PRO A 188 8.40 -4.52 -5.26
CA PRO A 188 8.64 -4.06 -6.63
C PRO A 188 8.33 -2.57 -6.78
N SER A 189 8.97 -1.91 -7.74
CA SER A 189 8.63 -0.54 -8.12
C SER A 189 7.18 -0.44 -8.58
N MET A 190 6.54 0.69 -8.30
CA MET A 190 5.16 0.94 -8.69
C MET A 190 5.07 1.28 -10.19
N SER A 191 3.96 0.92 -10.80
CA SER A 191 3.63 1.31 -12.17
C SER A 191 3.00 2.69 -12.17
N ALA A 192 3.55 3.62 -12.96
CA ALA A 192 3.08 4.99 -13.05
C ALA A 192 2.60 5.31 -14.47
N VAL A 193 1.37 5.79 -14.59
CA VAL A 193 0.74 6.24 -15.83
C VAL A 193 0.52 7.74 -15.74
N THR A 194 1.24 8.50 -16.56
CA THR A 194 1.09 9.96 -16.65
C THR A 194 0.25 10.30 -17.88
N VAL A 195 -0.85 11.03 -17.71
CA VAL A 195 -1.85 11.33 -18.74
C VAL A 195 -1.76 12.80 -19.17
N TYR A 196 -1.77 13.01 -20.48
CA TYR A 196 -1.64 14.28 -21.19
C TYR A 196 -2.81 14.45 -22.16
N GLU A 197 -3.17 15.70 -22.43
CA GLU A 197 -4.13 16.06 -23.48
C GLU A 197 -3.45 16.30 -24.84
N ASP A 198 -2.11 16.38 -24.87
CA ASP A 198 -1.33 16.60 -26.08
C ASP A 198 -0.64 15.33 -26.58
N SER A 199 -0.63 15.15 -27.91
CA SER A 199 -0.05 13.97 -28.56
C SER A 199 1.47 13.84 -28.44
N SER A 200 2.14 14.88 -27.94
CA SER A 200 3.58 14.89 -27.71
C SER A 200 3.96 14.57 -26.27
N CYS A 201 3.00 14.50 -25.34
CA CYS A 201 3.23 14.39 -23.90
C CYS A 201 4.27 15.39 -23.40
N SER A 202 4.18 16.62 -23.91
CA SER A 202 5.18 17.67 -23.70
C SER A 202 4.62 18.84 -22.90
N THR A 203 3.29 18.93 -22.80
CA THR A 203 2.63 19.91 -21.93
C THR A 203 2.52 19.35 -20.51
N THR A 204 2.08 20.17 -19.57
CA THR A 204 1.80 19.73 -18.21
C THR A 204 0.75 18.62 -18.23
N PRO A 205 0.99 17.46 -17.60
CA PRO A 205 0.00 16.39 -17.53
C PRO A 205 -1.20 16.82 -16.69
N VAL A 206 -2.35 16.19 -16.94
CA VAL A 206 -3.60 16.47 -16.21
C VAL A 206 -3.81 15.50 -15.04
N LYS A 207 -3.23 14.29 -15.15
CA LYS A 207 -3.37 13.22 -14.15
C LYS A 207 -2.15 12.31 -14.15
N LEU A 208 -1.72 11.87 -12.98
CA LEU A 208 -0.74 10.80 -12.80
C LEU A 208 -1.34 9.75 -11.88
N THR A 209 -1.35 8.49 -12.29
CA THR A 209 -1.79 7.38 -11.44
C THR A 209 -0.61 6.45 -11.20
N VAL A 210 -0.31 6.17 -9.95
CA VAL A 210 0.74 5.25 -9.53
C VAL A 210 0.08 4.11 -8.76
N ALA A 211 0.28 2.87 -9.21
CA ALA A 211 -0.29 1.69 -8.59
C ALA A 211 0.81 0.71 -8.20
N GLN A 212 0.69 0.18 -6.99
CA GLN A 212 1.52 -0.92 -6.52
C GLN A 212 1.03 -2.24 -7.12
N GLY A 213 1.99 -3.07 -7.51
CA GLY A 213 1.75 -4.43 -7.99
C GLY A 213 2.94 -5.33 -7.69
N PHE A 214 2.89 -6.54 -8.21
CA PHE A 214 3.98 -7.52 -8.12
C PHE A 214 5.09 -7.29 -9.17
N VAL A 215 4.91 -6.34 -10.07
CA VAL A 215 5.86 -5.94 -11.11
C VAL A 215 5.51 -4.55 -11.60
N CYS A 216 6.50 -3.81 -12.09
CA CYS A 216 6.23 -2.59 -12.84
C CYS A 216 5.91 -2.93 -14.30
N GLU A 217 4.73 -2.55 -14.80
CA GLU A 217 4.32 -2.83 -16.18
C GLU A 217 5.23 -2.16 -17.21
N ALA A 218 5.87 -1.04 -16.86
CA ALA A 218 6.80 -0.35 -17.75
C ALA A 218 8.07 -1.18 -18.03
N GLU A 219 8.45 -2.11 -17.15
CA GLU A 219 9.62 -2.99 -17.34
C GLU A 219 9.36 -4.09 -18.38
N ARG A 220 8.07 -4.43 -18.58
CA ARG A 220 7.65 -5.47 -19.53
C ARG A 220 7.51 -4.96 -20.94
N ASP A 221 7.29 -3.66 -21.10
CA ASP A 221 7.18 -3.01 -22.39
C ASP A 221 8.45 -2.15 -22.66
N PRO A 222 9.33 -2.55 -23.60
CA PRO A 222 10.53 -1.77 -23.93
C PRO A 222 10.24 -0.39 -24.54
N SER A 223 8.97 -0.09 -24.79
CA SER A 223 8.47 1.14 -25.37
C SER A 223 7.51 1.91 -24.46
N SER A 224 7.45 1.53 -23.18
CA SER A 224 6.65 2.15 -22.11
C SER A 224 6.90 3.65 -21.93
N GLY A 225 8.15 4.11 -22.10
CA GLY A 225 8.52 5.52 -21.96
C GLY A 225 8.13 6.44 -23.13
N ASN A 226 7.50 5.91 -24.19
CA ASN A 226 7.06 6.72 -25.32
C ASN A 226 5.64 7.24 -25.10
N CYS A 227 5.40 8.49 -25.49
CA CYS A 227 4.05 9.05 -25.56
C CYS A 227 3.19 8.25 -26.53
N ARG A 228 2.04 7.77 -26.06
CA ARG A 228 1.13 6.91 -26.82
C ARG A 228 -0.31 7.34 -26.62
N PRO A 229 -1.19 7.14 -27.61
CA PRO A 229 -2.62 7.29 -27.39
C PRO A 229 -3.07 6.42 -26.22
N ASP A 230 -3.77 7.03 -25.27
CA ASP A 230 -4.34 6.40 -24.07
C ASP A 230 -5.85 6.50 -24.18
N ASP A 231 -6.44 5.46 -24.78
CA ASP A 231 -7.78 5.49 -25.33
C ASP A 231 -8.00 6.74 -26.23
N ASN A 232 -9.23 7.24 -26.32
CA ASN A 232 -9.72 8.13 -27.37
C ASN A 232 -8.90 9.42 -27.60
N SER A 233 -8.96 10.40 -26.69
CA SER A 233 -8.42 11.75 -26.88
C SER A 233 -7.21 12.10 -26.03
N HIS A 234 -6.75 11.18 -25.19
CA HIS A 234 -5.62 11.40 -24.29
C HIS A 234 -4.38 10.64 -24.76
N TYR A 235 -3.25 11.01 -24.17
CA TYR A 235 -1.99 10.35 -24.39
C TYR A 235 -1.34 10.06 -23.06
N SER A 236 -0.60 8.96 -22.97
CA SER A 236 0.07 8.59 -21.73
C SER A 236 1.50 8.12 -21.92
N VAL A 237 2.24 8.23 -20.83
CA VAL A 237 3.59 7.68 -20.67
C VAL A 237 3.57 6.75 -19.47
N LEU A 238 4.06 5.53 -19.68
CA LEU A 238 4.19 4.51 -18.64
C LEU A 238 5.62 4.51 -18.09
N SER A 239 5.77 4.47 -16.77
CA SER A 239 7.07 4.48 -16.11
C SER A 239 7.03 3.69 -14.80
N CYS A 240 8.20 3.48 -14.19
CA CYS A 240 8.32 2.89 -12.86
C CYS A 240 8.81 3.92 -11.85
N THR A 241 8.33 3.82 -10.61
CA THR A 241 8.85 4.66 -9.54
C THR A 241 8.77 3.96 -8.18
N ASP A 242 9.76 4.20 -7.33
CA ASP A 242 9.71 3.89 -5.90
C ASP A 242 9.28 5.12 -5.07
N ASP A 243 9.26 6.31 -5.70
CA ASP A 243 8.91 7.59 -5.08
C ASP A 243 7.96 8.36 -5.99
N TYR A 244 6.66 8.13 -5.81
CA TYR A 244 5.62 8.81 -6.57
C TYR A 244 5.54 10.32 -6.27
N LYS A 245 6.01 10.77 -5.11
CA LYS A 245 6.01 12.21 -4.77
C LYS A 245 7.08 12.94 -5.55
N HIS A 246 8.28 12.35 -5.64
CA HIS A 246 9.35 12.87 -6.49
C HIS A 246 8.97 12.81 -7.97
N LEU A 247 8.35 11.70 -8.43
CA LEU A 247 7.85 11.61 -9.80
C LEU A 247 6.81 12.70 -10.09
N ALA A 248 5.83 12.89 -9.21
CA ALA A 248 4.82 13.94 -9.35
C ALA A 248 5.45 15.33 -9.47
N ALA A 249 6.39 15.66 -8.58
CA ALA A 249 7.09 16.94 -8.62
C ALA A 249 7.87 17.14 -9.94
N ALA A 250 8.46 16.06 -10.47
CA ALA A 250 9.20 16.11 -11.73
C ALA A 250 8.30 16.30 -12.96
N VAL A 251 7.13 15.65 -13.01
CA VAL A 251 6.24 15.69 -14.20
C VAL A 251 5.34 16.92 -14.23
N PHE A 252 4.81 17.38 -13.09
CA PHE A 252 3.99 18.59 -13.02
C PHE A 252 4.83 19.87 -12.95
N GLY A 253 6.07 19.77 -12.48
CA GLY A 253 6.97 20.90 -12.25
C GLY A 253 6.75 21.58 -10.89
N ALA A 254 7.63 22.52 -10.57
CA ALA A 254 7.63 23.21 -9.26
C ALA A 254 6.50 24.24 -9.10
N ASP A 255 6.00 24.79 -10.22
CA ASP A 255 5.09 25.94 -10.23
C ASP A 255 3.66 25.57 -10.62
N THR A 256 3.38 24.29 -10.85
CA THR A 256 2.04 23.80 -11.19
C THR A 256 1.42 23.15 -9.96
N PRO A 257 0.40 23.75 -9.33
CA PRO A 257 -0.26 23.11 -8.20
C PRO A 257 -0.92 21.79 -8.60
N TYR A 258 -0.70 20.78 -7.76
CA TYR A 258 -1.33 19.47 -7.90
C TYR A 258 -1.64 18.89 -6.52
N VAL A 259 -2.55 17.92 -6.49
CA VAL A 259 -2.92 17.19 -5.28
C VAL A 259 -2.71 15.70 -5.47
N VAL A 260 -2.11 15.06 -4.49
CA VAL A 260 -1.88 13.62 -4.41
C VAL A 260 -2.91 13.02 -3.48
N VAL A 261 -3.67 12.06 -4.01
CA VAL A 261 -4.63 11.23 -3.29
C VAL A 261 -4.04 9.84 -3.15
N GLU A 262 -3.57 9.50 -1.96
CA GLU A 262 -3.02 8.20 -1.62
C GLU A 262 -4.14 7.32 -1.06
N GLU A 263 -4.23 6.09 -1.53
CA GLU A 263 -5.15 5.05 -1.07
C GLU A 263 -4.35 3.88 -0.51
N PHE A 264 -4.78 3.41 0.65
CA PHE A 264 -4.11 2.36 1.41
C PHE A 264 -5.06 1.19 1.58
N LEU A 265 -4.50 -0.01 1.54
CA LEU A 265 -5.22 -1.25 1.82
C LEU A 265 -5.54 -1.41 3.31
N ASN A 266 -4.91 -0.62 4.17
CA ASN A 266 -5.15 -0.63 5.60
C ASN A 266 -5.67 0.72 6.11
N HIS A 267 -6.34 0.65 7.26
CA HIS A 267 -7.05 1.79 7.83
C HIS A 267 -6.15 2.80 8.57
N PHE A 268 -4.83 2.53 8.65
CA PHE A 268 -3.87 3.36 9.37
C PHE A 268 -2.96 4.19 8.44
N CYS A 269 -3.13 4.07 7.12
CA CYS A 269 -2.24 4.70 6.15
C CYS A 269 -0.76 4.39 6.44
N ASP A 270 -0.47 3.11 6.72
CA ASP A 270 0.91 2.67 6.93
C ASP A 270 1.74 2.90 5.66
N ASN A 271 3.03 2.56 5.70
CA ASN A 271 4.00 2.88 4.65
C ASN A 271 3.80 2.14 3.29
N ARG A 272 2.62 1.58 3.01
CA ARG A 272 2.32 0.86 1.77
C ARG A 272 1.08 1.46 1.10
N VAL A 273 1.34 2.40 0.20
CA VAL A 273 0.31 2.94 -0.71
C VAL A 273 -0.01 1.87 -1.75
N ASP A 274 -1.29 1.60 -1.97
CA ASP A 274 -1.75 0.72 -3.05
C ASP A 274 -1.92 1.50 -4.34
N LEU A 275 -2.50 2.69 -4.23
CA LEU A 275 -2.79 3.57 -5.34
C LEU A 275 -2.55 5.02 -4.92
N ALA A 276 -1.76 5.76 -5.69
CA ALA A 276 -1.70 7.21 -5.60
C ALA A 276 -2.25 7.80 -6.89
N THR A 277 -3.22 8.70 -6.80
CA THR A 277 -3.68 9.48 -7.95
C THR A 277 -3.37 10.95 -7.72
N VAL A 278 -2.66 11.54 -8.67
CA VAL A 278 -2.29 12.94 -8.68
C VAL A 278 -3.15 13.67 -9.71
N TYR A 279 -3.79 14.75 -9.31
CA TYR A 279 -4.62 15.58 -10.18
C TYR A 279 -4.04 16.99 -10.25
N ILE A 280 -4.02 17.56 -11.46
CA ILE A 280 -3.72 18.98 -11.65
C ILE A 280 -4.79 19.86 -10.96
N MET A 281 -4.36 21.00 -10.43
CA MET A 281 -5.22 21.97 -9.71
C MET A 281 -5.20 23.33 -10.40
N ASP A 282 -5.72 23.39 -11.64
CA ASP A 282 -5.68 24.57 -12.51
C ASP A 282 -7.03 25.30 -12.64
N ASN A 283 -8.03 24.91 -11.85
CA ASN A 283 -9.41 25.40 -11.90
C ASN A 283 -10.14 25.09 -13.22
N THR A 284 -9.65 24.15 -14.04
CA THR A 284 -10.31 23.73 -15.29
C THR A 284 -10.92 22.33 -15.17
N CYS A 285 -11.76 21.97 -16.15
CA CYS A 285 -12.40 20.67 -16.24
C CYS A 285 -11.62 19.78 -17.19
N HIS A 286 -11.21 18.61 -16.71
CA HIS A 286 -10.50 17.61 -17.51
C HIS A 286 -11.33 16.35 -17.66
N THR A 287 -11.45 15.87 -18.89
CA THR A 287 -12.01 14.55 -19.19
C THR A 287 -11.08 13.44 -18.69
N ASN A 288 -11.66 12.34 -18.22
CA ASN A 288 -10.87 11.13 -18.00
C ASN A 288 -10.61 10.41 -19.32
N THR A 289 -9.69 9.44 -19.29
CA THR A 289 -9.34 8.58 -20.43
C THR A 289 -10.51 7.76 -20.95
N ASP A 290 -11.56 7.57 -20.15
CA ASP A 290 -12.81 6.90 -20.54
C ASP A 290 -13.75 7.77 -21.39
N ASP A 291 -13.45 9.06 -21.56
CA ASP A 291 -14.30 10.11 -22.16
C ASP A 291 -15.74 10.20 -21.63
N ALA A 292 -16.04 9.48 -20.55
CA ALA A 292 -17.37 9.36 -19.98
C ALA A 292 -17.47 10.12 -18.66
N THR A 293 -16.36 10.22 -17.93
CA THR A 293 -16.26 10.91 -16.65
C THR A 293 -15.26 12.06 -16.74
N SER A 294 -15.30 12.95 -15.77
CA SER A 294 -14.37 14.09 -15.72
C SER A 294 -14.03 14.44 -14.27
N PHE A 295 -13.03 15.30 -14.12
CA PHE A 295 -12.65 15.87 -12.83
C PHE A 295 -12.27 17.34 -12.97
N SER A 296 -12.30 18.07 -11.87
CA SER A 296 -11.73 19.40 -11.78
C SER A 296 -11.01 19.56 -10.45
N GLY A 297 -9.80 20.09 -10.49
CA GLY A 297 -9.03 20.47 -9.33
C GLY A 297 -9.08 21.98 -9.14
N THR A 298 -9.69 22.44 -8.05
CA THR A 298 -9.84 23.87 -7.75
C THR A 298 -8.94 24.29 -6.60
N LEU A 299 -8.02 25.21 -6.84
CA LEU A 299 -7.22 25.87 -5.81
C LEU A 299 -7.58 27.36 -5.77
N THR A 300 -8.09 27.81 -4.62
CA THR A 300 -8.47 29.21 -4.39
C THR A 300 -7.35 29.99 -3.72
N SER A 301 -7.36 31.32 -3.87
CA SER A 301 -6.45 32.24 -3.17
C SER A 301 -6.52 32.12 -1.66
N ASP A 302 -7.64 31.64 -1.15
CA ASP A 302 -7.94 31.54 0.28
C ASP A 302 -7.45 30.20 0.85
N GLY A 303 -6.69 29.44 0.07
CA GLY A 303 -6.11 28.16 0.47
C GLY A 303 -7.08 26.99 0.44
N PHE A 304 -8.24 27.12 -0.23
CA PHE A 304 -9.14 25.98 -0.46
C PHE A 304 -8.70 25.16 -1.67
N ALA A 305 -8.41 23.88 -1.46
CA ALA A 305 -8.19 22.90 -2.51
C ALA A 305 -9.32 21.89 -2.55
N ILE A 306 -9.98 21.75 -3.69
CA ILE A 306 -11.13 20.87 -3.88
C ILE A 306 -10.91 20.05 -5.14
N ILE A 307 -11.03 18.72 -5.05
CA ILE A 307 -11.23 17.87 -6.23
C ILE A 307 -12.70 17.52 -6.28
N THR A 308 -13.29 17.75 -7.43
CA THR A 308 -14.60 17.21 -7.77
C THR A 308 -14.47 16.20 -8.89
N THR A 309 -15.07 15.03 -8.71
CA THR A 309 -15.24 14.05 -9.78
C THR A 309 -16.68 14.06 -10.28
N TYR A 310 -16.86 13.82 -11.57
CA TYR A 310 -18.14 13.99 -12.24
C TYR A 310 -18.53 12.72 -13.00
N GLY A 311 -19.83 12.46 -13.05
CA GLY A 311 -20.40 11.33 -13.79
C GLY A 311 -20.58 11.58 -15.29
N GLY A 312 -20.11 12.71 -15.81
CA GLY A 312 -20.17 13.09 -17.22
C GLY A 312 -18.91 13.83 -17.62
N ALA A 313 -18.62 13.89 -18.92
CA ALA A 313 -17.37 14.46 -19.48
C ALA A 313 -17.18 15.97 -19.27
N ASN A 314 -18.26 16.73 -19.01
CA ASN A 314 -18.22 18.21 -19.03
C ASN A 314 -18.32 18.86 -17.63
N CYS A 315 -18.01 18.13 -16.56
CA CYS A 315 -18.10 18.64 -15.18
C CYS A 315 -19.49 19.17 -14.76
N GLU A 316 -20.58 18.61 -15.29
CA GLU A 316 -21.95 19.08 -15.01
C GLU A 316 -22.64 18.32 -13.86
N LEU A 317 -22.23 17.06 -13.60
CA LEU A 317 -22.87 16.14 -12.64
C LEU A 317 -21.87 15.68 -11.58
N ALA A 318 -21.67 16.49 -10.54
CA ALA A 318 -20.75 16.18 -9.45
C ALA A 318 -21.19 14.87 -8.75
N ARG A 319 -20.26 13.91 -8.68
CA ARG A 319 -20.44 12.62 -8.00
C ARG A 319 -19.82 12.63 -6.61
N SER A 320 -18.63 13.20 -6.52
CA SER A 320 -17.91 13.34 -5.26
C SER A 320 -17.17 14.67 -5.27
N SER A 321 -17.11 15.31 -4.11
CA SER A 321 -16.36 16.55 -3.88
C SER A 321 -15.59 16.39 -2.58
N THR A 322 -14.28 16.55 -2.63
CA THR A 322 -13.41 16.42 -1.47
C THR A 322 -12.69 17.74 -1.24
N ASP A 323 -12.93 18.34 -0.07
CA ASP A 323 -12.21 19.52 0.43
C ASP A 323 -10.95 19.07 1.18
N PHE A 324 -9.78 19.34 0.59
CA PHE A 324 -8.49 18.90 1.10
C PHE A 324 -7.91 19.83 2.16
N THR A 325 -8.35 21.08 2.24
CA THR A 325 -7.80 22.07 3.20
C THR A 325 -8.04 21.65 4.64
N LYS A 326 -9.09 20.86 4.87
CA LYS A 326 -9.45 20.33 6.20
C LYS A 326 -8.97 18.89 6.43
N ARG A 327 -8.42 18.24 5.40
CA ARG A 327 -8.18 16.79 5.35
C ARG A 327 -6.76 16.40 4.94
N SER A 328 -5.93 17.38 4.55
CA SER A 328 -4.55 17.15 4.16
C SER A 328 -3.78 16.46 5.27
N GLU A 329 -3.05 15.41 4.89
CA GLU A 329 -2.16 14.63 5.74
C GLU A 329 -2.82 13.86 6.89
N MET A 330 -4.15 13.95 7.02
CA MET A 330 -4.91 13.09 7.90
C MET A 330 -5.17 11.75 7.21
N CYS A 331 -4.82 10.66 7.90
CA CYS A 331 -5.31 9.35 7.49
C CYS A 331 -6.81 9.26 7.77
N LEU A 332 -7.61 9.18 6.71
CA LEU A 332 -9.06 9.06 6.82
C LEU A 332 -9.48 7.61 6.60
N PRO A 333 -9.87 6.87 7.65
CA PRO A 333 -10.44 5.55 7.46
C PRO A 333 -11.80 5.68 6.77
N GLN A 334 -11.99 4.96 5.66
CA GLN A 334 -13.28 4.90 4.98
C GLN A 334 -14.20 3.93 5.74
N ARG A 335 -15.30 4.44 6.30
CA ARG A 335 -16.24 3.63 7.12
C ARG A 335 -17.23 2.79 6.32
N ASP A 336 -17.32 2.99 5.01
CA ASP A 336 -18.26 2.28 4.14
C ASP A 336 -17.55 1.16 3.38
N CYS A 337 -17.27 0.06 4.07
CA CYS A 337 -16.99 -1.22 3.42
C CYS A 337 -18.29 -2.00 3.35
N ALA A 338 -18.81 -2.21 2.14
CA ALA A 338 -19.73 -3.31 1.91
C ALA A 338 -19.02 -4.60 2.38
N ASP A 339 -19.72 -5.43 3.15
CA ASP A 339 -19.30 -6.79 3.56
C ASP A 339 -18.50 -6.96 4.86
N GLY A 340 -18.60 -6.04 5.82
CA GLY A 340 -18.51 -6.41 7.25
C GLY A 340 -17.16 -6.91 7.78
N TYR A 341 -16.07 -6.81 7.02
CA TYR A 341 -14.71 -7.02 7.49
C TYR A 341 -14.05 -5.69 7.87
N ILE A 342 -13.29 -5.68 8.98
CA ILE A 342 -12.66 -4.50 9.62
C ILE A 342 -11.42 -4.01 8.83
N HIS A 343 -11.30 -4.36 7.55
CA HIS A 343 -10.16 -4.06 6.70
C HIS A 343 -10.54 -2.92 5.75
N GLY A 344 -10.60 -1.73 6.33
CA GLY A 344 -11.01 -0.52 5.62
C GLY A 344 -9.89 0.07 4.76
N TRP A 345 -10.25 0.52 3.57
CA TRP A 345 -9.40 1.43 2.81
C TRP A 345 -9.24 2.74 3.59
N ALA A 346 -8.03 3.29 3.61
CA ALA A 346 -7.81 4.65 4.07
C ALA A 346 -7.29 5.52 2.96
N LYS A 347 -7.52 6.83 3.09
CA LYS A 347 -6.94 7.82 2.19
C LYS A 347 -6.10 8.83 2.95
N ARG A 348 -5.02 9.26 2.32
CA ARG A 348 -4.21 10.41 2.73
C ARG A 348 -4.07 11.35 1.56
N PHE A 349 -3.97 12.64 1.85
CA PHE A 349 -3.96 13.69 0.84
C PHE A 349 -2.76 14.60 1.06
N SER A 350 -2.10 15.02 -0.01
CA SER A 350 -1.04 16.03 0.04
C SER A 350 -1.11 16.91 -1.19
N ILE A 351 -0.54 18.12 -1.11
CA ILE A 351 -0.42 19.05 -2.24
C ILE A 351 1.04 19.25 -2.59
N GLY A 352 1.32 19.45 -3.87
CA GLY A 352 2.63 19.87 -4.36
C GLY A 352 2.49 20.99 -5.41
N GLY A 353 3.64 21.48 -5.87
CA GLY A 353 3.71 22.55 -6.87
C GLY A 353 3.19 23.91 -6.39
N ILE A 354 3.26 24.15 -5.08
CA ILE A 354 2.96 25.44 -4.44
C ILE A 354 4.25 26.06 -3.90
N GLU A 355 4.40 27.38 -4.03
CA GLU A 355 5.56 28.09 -3.52
C GLU A 355 5.56 28.12 -1.98
N GLY A 356 6.64 27.62 -1.37
CA GLY A 356 6.87 27.66 0.07
C GLY A 356 6.96 26.28 0.72
N PRO A 357 7.46 26.20 1.95
CA PRO A 357 7.50 24.95 2.70
C PRO A 357 6.09 24.42 2.96
N LEU A 358 5.87 23.13 2.67
CA LEU A 358 4.62 22.44 2.98
C LEU A 358 4.36 22.47 4.48
N SER A 359 3.09 22.55 4.87
CA SER A 359 2.72 22.65 6.28
C SER A 359 2.94 21.35 7.06
N GLU A 360 3.05 20.18 6.42
CA GLU A 360 3.29 18.89 7.08
C GLU A 360 2.31 18.63 8.25
N GLY A 361 1.05 19.02 8.07
CA GLY A 361 -0.01 18.88 9.08
C GLY A 361 0.02 19.94 10.19
N GLN A 362 0.99 20.86 10.17
CA GLN A 362 1.03 22.04 11.03
C GLN A 362 -0.04 23.05 10.62
N MET A 363 -0.49 23.85 11.57
CA MET A 363 -1.38 24.99 11.36
C MET A 363 -0.58 26.28 11.43
N THR A 364 -0.98 27.26 10.63
CA THR A 364 -0.50 28.64 10.75
C THR A 364 -1.20 29.26 11.96
N SER A 365 -0.42 29.59 12.99
CA SER A 365 -0.87 30.40 14.11
C SER A 365 -0.71 31.88 13.77
N MET A 366 -1.71 32.70 14.04
CA MET A 366 -1.66 34.14 13.82
C MET A 366 -2.18 34.89 15.05
N ALA A 367 -1.30 35.62 15.71
CA ALA A 367 -1.62 36.51 16.82
C ALA A 367 -1.72 37.96 16.34
N ILE A 368 -2.78 38.66 16.75
CA ILE A 368 -3.04 40.07 16.44
C ILE A 368 -2.93 40.87 17.73
N TYR A 369 -2.17 41.97 17.70
CA TYR A 369 -1.97 42.86 18.84
C TYR A 369 -2.51 44.27 18.53
N ASP A 370 -3.34 44.81 19.45
CA ASP A 370 -3.91 46.16 19.36
C ASP A 370 -2.92 47.28 19.78
N GLY A 371 -1.68 46.91 20.14
CA GLY A 371 -0.61 47.81 20.56
C GLY A 371 0.49 47.98 19.51
N GLY A 372 1.46 48.85 19.78
CA GLY A 372 2.62 49.09 18.90
C GLY A 372 3.71 48.00 18.93
N SER A 373 3.46 46.87 19.60
CA SER A 373 4.39 45.75 19.73
C SER A 373 3.64 44.41 19.81
N CYS A 374 4.34 43.32 19.49
CA CYS A 374 3.85 41.94 19.65
C CYS A 374 4.09 41.43 21.07
N SER A 375 3.69 42.22 22.07
CA SER A 375 3.84 41.88 23.49
C SER A 375 2.51 41.43 24.03
N ALA A 376 2.48 40.31 24.76
CA ALA A 376 1.27 39.83 25.41
C ALA A 376 0.62 40.91 26.29
N PRO A 377 -0.73 40.93 26.38
CA PRO A 377 -1.65 40.03 25.69
C PRO A 377 -1.94 40.45 24.24
N ALA A 378 -2.05 39.47 23.35
CA ALA A 378 -2.65 39.63 22.05
C ALA A 378 -4.16 39.91 22.18
N ALA A 379 -4.73 40.60 21.21
CA ALA A 379 -6.17 40.80 21.09
C ALA A 379 -6.87 39.52 20.63
N THR A 380 -6.29 38.83 19.66
CA THR A 380 -6.80 37.55 19.14
C THR A 380 -5.65 36.63 18.73
N LEU A 381 -5.85 35.32 18.87
CA LEU A 381 -5.00 34.28 18.31
C LEU A 381 -5.90 33.34 17.50
N SER A 382 -5.50 33.04 16.27
CA SER A 382 -6.22 32.12 15.38
C SER A 382 -5.28 31.06 14.82
N TYR A 383 -5.86 29.91 14.47
CA TYR A 383 -5.16 28.82 13.80
C TYR A 383 -5.85 28.52 12.49
N THR A 384 -5.13 28.63 11.39
CA THR A 384 -5.62 28.32 10.04
C THR A 384 -4.88 27.11 9.47
N ARG A 385 -5.61 26.26 8.74
CA ARG A 385 -4.99 25.18 7.96
C ARG A 385 -4.64 25.74 6.59
N GLU A 386 -3.37 26.00 6.38
CA GLU A 386 -2.81 26.44 5.11
C GLU A 386 -1.89 25.34 4.56
N PHE A 387 -1.75 25.24 3.24
CA PHE A 387 -0.91 24.21 2.62
C PHE A 387 0.58 24.48 2.73
N THR A 388 0.94 25.75 2.83
CA THR A 388 2.30 26.15 3.14
C THR A 388 2.34 26.76 4.52
N CYS A 389 3.36 26.41 5.28
CA CYS A 389 3.64 27.09 6.51
C CYS A 389 5.15 27.23 6.62
N THR A 390 5.65 28.45 6.82
CA THR A 390 7.09 28.69 7.00
C THR A 390 7.44 28.63 8.48
N PRO A 391 7.95 27.49 9.00
CA PRO A 391 8.26 27.38 10.40
C PRO A 391 9.39 28.33 10.78
N ARG A 392 9.32 28.85 11.99
CA ARG A 392 10.41 29.60 12.59
C ARG A 392 11.69 28.77 12.60
N ILE A 393 12.81 29.34 12.14
CA ILE A 393 14.13 28.72 12.30
C ILE A 393 14.46 28.69 13.81
N ARG A 394 14.28 27.54 14.46
CA ARG A 394 14.87 27.28 15.78
C ARG A 394 16.33 26.88 15.55
N SER A 395 17.25 27.81 15.79
CA SER A 395 18.67 27.46 15.89
C SER A 395 18.84 26.39 16.98
N SER A 396 19.16 25.16 16.58
CA SER A 396 19.47 24.04 17.47
C SER A 396 20.90 24.19 18.01
N ASN A 397 21.18 25.30 18.69
CA ASN A 397 22.41 25.52 19.45
C ASN A 397 22.21 26.70 20.41
N SER A 398 21.44 26.52 21.48
CA SER A 398 21.76 27.15 22.76
C SER A 398 21.04 26.46 23.92
N ASN A 399 21.83 25.81 24.78
CA ASN A 399 21.55 25.91 26.20
C ASN A 399 21.68 27.40 26.55
N ASN A 400 20.64 27.96 27.16
CA ASN A 400 20.41 29.37 27.50
C ASN A 400 19.86 30.29 26.39
N SER A 401 18.71 30.86 26.74
CA SER A 401 18.22 32.19 26.36
C SER A 401 17.94 32.41 24.88
N ALA A 402 16.64 32.46 24.58
CA ALA A 402 16.02 32.93 23.37
C ALA A 402 16.82 34.02 22.62
N SER A 403 17.22 33.71 21.38
CA SER A 403 17.54 34.71 20.37
C SER A 403 16.60 34.53 19.18
N THR A 404 15.69 35.47 19.07
CA THR A 404 14.72 35.72 18.00
C THR A 404 15.47 36.16 16.75
N ALA A 405 15.77 35.23 15.84
CA ALA A 405 16.12 35.56 14.46
C ALA A 405 14.97 35.10 13.55
N ASN A 406 14.30 36.08 12.92
CA ASN A 406 13.10 35.98 12.08
C ASN A 406 11.73 35.81 12.74
N SER A 407 11.46 36.57 13.80
CA SER A 407 10.08 36.98 14.14
C SER A 407 9.98 38.49 13.95
N THR A 408 9.72 38.95 12.73
CA THR A 408 9.30 40.34 12.55
C THR A 408 7.88 40.43 13.07
N CYS A 409 7.70 41.11 14.19
CA CYS A 409 6.40 41.66 14.53
C CYS A 409 6.00 42.58 13.38
N GLU A 410 5.10 42.11 12.52
CA GLU A 410 4.80 42.78 11.26
C GLU A 410 3.63 43.72 11.43
N PHE A 411 3.86 45.00 11.16
CA PHE A 411 2.80 45.99 11.15
C PHE A 411 2.15 46.02 9.76
N ASN A 412 0.90 45.56 9.67
CA ASN A 412 0.17 45.51 8.39
C ASN A 412 -0.48 46.85 7.98
N GLY A 413 -0.14 47.95 8.67
CA GLY A 413 -0.76 49.26 8.49
C GLY A 413 -1.87 49.58 9.49
N VAL A 414 -2.37 48.59 10.24
CA VAL A 414 -3.45 48.75 11.23
C VAL A 414 -3.12 48.07 12.56
N VAL A 415 -2.60 46.84 12.53
CA VAL A 415 -2.28 46.00 13.71
C VAL A 415 -0.91 45.37 13.57
N ASN A 416 -0.36 44.93 14.70
CA ASN A 416 0.86 44.12 14.72
C ASN A 416 0.50 42.63 14.69
N LEU A 417 1.16 41.89 13.80
CA LEU A 417 0.94 40.48 13.54
C LEU A 417 2.16 39.65 13.91
N LEU A 418 1.92 38.46 14.46
CA LEU A 418 2.93 37.43 14.65
C LEU A 418 2.39 36.11 14.11
N THR A 419 3.13 35.51 13.17
CA THR A 419 2.78 34.23 12.55
C THR A 419 3.84 33.16 12.83
N ASP A 420 3.42 31.92 13.12
CA ASP A 420 4.30 30.76 13.29
C ASP A 420 3.58 29.45 12.90
N CYS A 421 4.35 28.39 12.65
CA CYS A 421 3.83 27.07 12.30
C CYS A 421 3.87 26.13 13.51
N THR A 422 2.73 25.53 13.83
CA THR A 422 2.63 24.66 15.01
C THR A 422 1.59 23.57 14.84
N TYR A 423 1.81 22.46 15.53
CA TYR A 423 0.76 21.47 15.67
C TYR A 423 -0.17 21.87 16.80
N TYR A 424 -1.45 21.98 16.49
CA TYR A 424 -2.50 22.27 17.43
C TYR A 424 -3.26 20.99 17.79
N TYR A 425 -3.45 20.74 19.09
CA TYR A 425 -4.14 19.58 19.64
C TYR A 425 -5.02 20.01 20.82
N LEU A 426 -6.33 20.11 20.61
CA LEU A 426 -7.34 20.21 21.68
C LEU A 426 -7.00 21.26 22.76
N GLY A 427 -6.84 22.52 22.34
CA GLY A 427 -6.47 23.62 23.23
C GLY A 427 -4.98 23.72 23.61
N TRP A 428 -4.11 22.92 22.99
CA TRP A 428 -2.66 22.96 23.19
C TRP A 428 -1.90 23.08 21.87
N ASP A 429 -0.73 23.72 21.89
CA ASP A 429 0.13 23.89 20.72
C ASP A 429 1.61 23.57 21.02
N THR A 430 2.32 23.00 20.04
CA THR A 430 3.73 22.57 20.20
C THR A 430 4.75 23.71 20.20
N SER A 431 4.35 24.89 19.75
CA SER A 431 5.24 26.06 19.63
C SER A 431 5.19 26.99 20.84
N GLY A 432 4.19 26.82 21.72
CA GLY A 432 3.88 27.75 22.80
C GLY A 432 3.28 29.07 22.29
N SER A 433 2.68 29.07 21.10
CA SER A 433 2.02 30.23 20.49
C SER A 433 0.88 30.77 21.38
N ILE A 434 0.12 29.89 22.06
CA ILE A 434 -0.91 30.31 23.03
C ILE A 434 -0.26 31.08 24.20
N THR A 435 0.80 30.51 24.77
CA THR A 435 1.54 31.11 25.90
C THR A 435 2.21 32.42 25.50
N ASN A 436 2.78 32.50 24.30
CA ASN A 436 3.42 33.72 23.81
C ASN A 436 2.40 34.83 23.51
N ALA A 437 1.19 34.46 23.06
CA ALA A 437 0.13 35.42 22.77
C ALA A 437 -0.51 35.98 24.05
N PHE A 438 -0.82 35.14 25.04
CA PHE A 438 -1.62 35.53 26.21
C PHE A 438 -0.91 35.47 27.55
N GLY A 439 0.39 35.14 27.60
CA GLY A 439 1.16 35.01 28.84
C GLY A 439 1.15 33.59 29.42
N GLU A 440 1.79 33.41 30.58
CA GLU A 440 1.80 32.10 31.24
C GLU A 440 0.39 31.71 31.70
N TYR A 441 0.19 30.40 31.89
CA TYR A 441 -1.11 29.85 32.26
C TYR A 441 -1.62 30.49 33.55
N GLY A 442 -2.68 31.31 33.44
CA GLY A 442 -3.31 32.00 34.57
C GLY A 442 -3.01 33.51 34.67
N ASP A 443 -2.12 34.06 33.83
CA ASP A 443 -1.82 35.50 33.83
C ASP A 443 -2.99 36.32 33.27
N HIS A 444 -3.60 35.84 32.19
CA HIS A 444 -4.73 36.48 31.54
C HIS A 444 -5.82 35.44 31.20
N PRO A 445 -7.10 35.72 31.50
CA PRO A 445 -8.18 34.84 31.08
C PRO A 445 -8.39 34.94 29.57
N TYR A 446 -8.43 33.81 28.89
CA TYR A 446 -8.78 33.69 27.47
C TYR A 446 -9.77 32.54 27.28
N LEU A 447 -10.51 32.57 26.16
CA LEU A 447 -11.41 31.51 25.74
C LEU A 447 -10.91 30.96 24.41
N ILE A 448 -10.74 29.64 24.34
CA ILE A 448 -10.50 28.94 23.09
C ILE A 448 -11.86 28.49 22.55
N VAL A 449 -12.14 28.85 21.30
CA VAL A 449 -13.31 28.38 20.56
C VAL A 449 -12.80 27.46 19.46
N GLU A 450 -13.13 26.17 19.57
CA GLU A 450 -12.83 25.17 18.55
C GLU A 450 -14.10 24.91 17.74
N GLU A 451 -14.07 25.24 16.45
CA GLU A 451 -15.18 24.97 15.54
C GLU A 451 -14.97 23.58 14.91
N GLY A 452 -15.83 22.63 15.26
CA GLY A 452 -15.89 21.32 14.60
C GLY A 452 -16.66 21.44 13.28
N VAL A 453 -16.26 20.65 12.28
CA VAL A 453 -17.03 20.42 11.05
C VAL A 453 -17.81 19.12 11.17
#